data_AF-A0A2K4ZQ62-F1
#
_entry.id   AF-A0A2K4ZQ62-F1
#
_cell.length_a   1.000
_cell.length_b   1.000
_cell.length_c   1.000
_cell.angle_alpha   90.00
_cell.angle_beta   90.00
_cell.angle_gamma   90.00
#
_symmetry.space_group_name_H-M   'P 1'
#
loop_
_entity.id
_entity.type
_entity.pdbx_description
1 polymer ?
#
loop_
_entity_poly.entity_id
_entity_poly.type
_entity_poly.pdbx_seq_one_letter_code
_entity_poly.pdbx_strand_id
1 'polypeptide(L)'
;MSMESNYYVIAGYDLTGYETDKFDKWRWTEEGENYINNQCKGEIQFFDDPMSGSYLYFGYVLADGDEYGFDTEMFDVSDIEQCSGKVKSELVKLQEMGIITKDPHFNPVFKIIVFEECR
;
A
#
# COMPACT_ATOMS: atom_id res chain seq x y z
N MET A 1 -22.80 10.46 -10.64
CA MET A 1 -21.43 10.68 -10.12
C MET A 1 -20.54 9.90 -11.05
N SER A 2 -19.58 10.57 -11.69
CA SER A 2 -18.56 9.87 -12.48
C SER A 2 -17.75 9.05 -11.49
N MET A 3 -17.56 7.76 -11.75
CA MET A 3 -16.54 6.99 -11.02
C MET A 3 -15.20 7.46 -11.59
N GLU A 4 -14.39 8.13 -10.78
CA GLU A 4 -13.03 8.48 -11.20
C GLU A 4 -12.15 7.26 -10.89
N SER A 5 -11.65 6.62 -11.95
CA SER A 5 -10.68 5.53 -11.82
C SER A 5 -9.30 6.12 -11.63
N ASN A 6 -8.63 5.77 -10.54
CA ASN A 6 -7.21 6.04 -10.34
C ASN A 6 -6.40 4.76 -10.59
N TYR A 7 -5.17 4.88 -11.05
CA TYR A 7 -4.27 3.76 -11.28
C TYR A 7 -3.03 3.95 -10.44
N TYR A 8 -2.58 2.88 -9.80
CA TYR A 8 -1.42 2.91 -8.93
C TYR A 8 -0.43 1.79 -9.29
N VAL A 9 0.84 2.14 -9.24
CA VAL A 9 1.95 1.18 -9.25
C VAL A 9 2.68 1.33 -7.93
N ILE A 10 2.72 0.25 -7.15
CA ILE A 10 3.40 0.24 -5.85
C ILE A 10 4.46 -0.85 -5.79
N ALA A 11 5.53 -0.59 -5.04
CA ALA A 11 6.52 -1.59 -4.64
C ALA A 11 6.27 -1.95 -3.18
N GLY A 12 5.79 -3.16 -2.92
CA GLY A 12 5.22 -3.49 -1.61
C GLY A 12 4.87 -4.95 -1.38
N TYR A 13 4.00 -5.16 -0.41
CA TYR A 13 3.53 -6.45 0.07
C TYR A 13 2.02 -6.56 -0.12
N ASP A 14 1.58 -7.77 -0.42
CA ASP A 14 0.19 -8.18 -0.23
C ASP A 14 0.04 -8.64 1.22
N LEU A 15 -0.76 -7.89 1.98
CA LEU A 15 -1.01 -8.10 3.40
C LEU A 15 -2.42 -8.64 3.66
N THR A 16 -3.12 -9.08 2.62
CA THR A 16 -4.49 -9.57 2.71
C THR A 16 -4.62 -10.71 3.73
N GLY A 17 -5.47 -10.52 4.74
CA GLY A 17 -5.72 -11.50 5.80
C GLY A 17 -4.64 -11.52 6.89
N TYR A 18 -3.76 -10.53 6.91
CA TYR A 18 -2.72 -10.36 7.94
C TYR A 18 -2.93 -9.11 8.80
N GLU A 19 -3.95 -8.31 8.51
CA GLU A 19 -4.48 -7.30 9.41
C GLU A 19 -4.99 -7.92 10.73
N THR A 20 -4.77 -7.22 11.84
CA THR A 20 -5.28 -7.64 13.15
C THR A 20 -6.57 -6.89 13.50
N ASP A 21 -7.27 -7.31 14.55
CA ASP A 21 -8.43 -6.60 15.11
C ASP A 21 -8.13 -5.13 15.48
N LYS A 22 -6.86 -4.74 15.64
CA LYS A 22 -6.47 -3.35 15.92
C LYS A 22 -6.48 -2.49 14.67
N PHE A 23 -6.29 -3.08 13.48
CA PHE A 23 -6.21 -2.36 12.21
C PHE A 23 -7.46 -1.50 11.99
N ASP A 24 -8.66 -2.09 12.14
CA ASP A 24 -9.93 -1.41 11.87
C ASP A 24 -10.16 -0.18 12.76
N LYS A 25 -9.65 -0.17 13.99
CA LYS A 25 -9.72 1.01 14.86
C LYS A 25 -8.62 2.01 14.57
N TRP A 26 -7.42 1.54 14.27
CA TRP A 26 -6.25 2.37 14.04
C TRP A 26 -6.35 3.16 12.72
N ARG A 27 -6.97 2.59 11.67
CA ARG A 27 -7.14 3.28 10.38
C ARG A 27 -7.89 4.61 10.46
N TRP A 28 -8.74 4.80 11.48
CA TRP A 28 -9.50 6.03 11.72
C TRP A 28 -8.80 7.00 12.70
N THR A 29 -7.53 6.74 13.03
CA THR A 29 -6.70 7.69 13.79
C THR A 29 -5.96 8.60 12.82
N GLU A 30 -5.48 9.75 13.30
CA GLU A 30 -4.69 10.68 12.48
C GLU A 30 -3.45 10.00 11.86
N GLU A 31 -2.82 9.07 12.59
CA GLU A 31 -1.71 8.27 12.06
C GLU A 31 -2.18 7.32 10.96
N GLY A 32 -3.26 6.56 11.20
CA GLY A 32 -3.81 5.63 10.21
C GLY A 32 -4.32 6.32 8.94
N GLU A 33 -4.97 7.47 9.08
CA GLU A 33 -5.46 8.27 7.95
C GLU A 33 -4.30 8.73 7.05
N ASN A 34 -3.14 9.07 7.63
CA ASN A 34 -1.95 9.44 6.83
C ASN A 34 -1.43 8.28 5.97
N TYR A 35 -1.62 7.03 6.41
CA TYR A 35 -1.27 5.85 5.64
C TYR A 35 -2.29 5.49 4.55
N ILE A 36 -3.52 6.01 4.61
CA ILE A 36 -4.61 5.60 3.72
C ILE A 36 -5.00 6.71 2.73
N ASN A 37 -4.84 7.99 3.11
CA ASN A 37 -5.40 9.12 2.36
C ASN A 37 -4.38 9.90 1.51
N ASN A 38 -3.08 9.79 1.76
CA ASN A 38 -2.04 10.50 0.98
C ASN A 38 -1.54 9.71 -0.25
N GLN A 39 -2.45 9.12 -1.04
CA GLN A 39 -2.18 8.17 -2.15
C GLN A 39 -1.52 8.86 -3.34
N CYS A 40 -0.27 9.25 -3.11
CA CYS A 40 0.57 10.06 -3.97
C CYS A 40 1.93 9.39 -4.13
N LYS A 41 2.53 9.55 -5.31
CA LYS A 41 3.90 9.14 -5.58
C LYS A 41 4.85 9.60 -4.48
N GLY A 42 5.69 8.68 -4.03
CA GLY A 42 6.72 8.96 -3.04
C GLY A 42 6.38 8.57 -1.60
N GLU A 43 5.12 8.22 -1.34
CA GLU A 43 4.63 7.86 -0.01
C GLU A 43 4.53 6.34 0.19
N ILE A 44 4.52 5.88 1.45
CA ILE A 44 4.29 4.47 1.82
C ILE A 44 2.90 4.35 2.42
N GLN A 45 2.05 3.55 1.79
CA GLN A 45 0.61 3.60 2.04
C GLN A 45 -0.08 2.24 1.99
N PHE A 46 -1.27 2.18 2.58
CA PHE A 46 -2.22 1.10 2.41
C PHE A 46 -3.16 1.38 1.25
N PHE A 47 -3.53 0.30 0.56
CA PHE A 47 -4.54 0.31 -0.48
C PHE A 47 -5.50 -0.85 -0.24
N ASP A 48 -6.78 -0.52 -0.18
CA ASP A 48 -7.85 -1.50 -0.19
C ASP A 48 -8.26 -1.76 -1.64
N ASP A 49 -8.52 -3.01 -2.02
CA ASP A 49 -9.14 -3.28 -3.33
C ASP A 49 -10.56 -2.65 -3.36
N PRO A 50 -10.84 -1.68 -4.25
CA PRO A 50 -12.14 -0.98 -4.28
C PRO A 50 -13.30 -1.89 -4.64
N MET A 51 -13.04 -2.99 -5.35
CA MET A 51 -14.10 -3.87 -5.84
C MET A 51 -14.62 -4.82 -4.76
N SER A 52 -13.77 -5.19 -3.81
CA SER A 52 -14.10 -6.19 -2.78
C SER A 52 -13.91 -5.72 -1.35
N GLY A 53 -13.13 -4.65 -1.11
CA GLY A 53 -12.63 -4.25 0.20
C GLY A 53 -11.89 -5.38 0.93
N SER A 54 -11.49 -6.42 0.21
CA SER A 54 -11.05 -7.70 0.78
C SER A 54 -9.55 -7.93 0.63
N TYR A 55 -8.85 -7.06 -0.09
CA TYR A 55 -7.39 -7.12 -0.23
C TYR A 55 -6.77 -5.88 0.39
N LEU A 56 -5.68 -6.09 1.12
CA LEU A 56 -4.90 -5.04 1.75
C LEU A 56 -3.49 -5.06 1.17
N TYR A 57 -3.16 -4.05 0.37
CA TYR A 57 -1.82 -3.88 -0.15
C TYR A 57 -1.10 -2.80 0.63
N PHE A 58 0.21 -2.98 0.83
CA PHE A 58 1.03 -2.02 1.55
C PHE A 58 2.34 -1.80 0.80
N GLY A 59 2.61 -0.57 0.38
CA GLY A 59 3.78 -0.33 -0.44
C GLY A 59 4.12 1.13 -0.66
N TYR A 60 5.30 1.32 -1.22
CA TYR A 60 5.76 2.61 -1.71
C TYR A 60 5.12 2.91 -3.07
N VAL A 61 4.49 4.07 -3.21
CA VAL A 61 3.88 4.50 -4.47
C VAL A 61 4.97 4.92 -5.44
N LEU A 62 5.21 4.05 -6.43
CA LEU A 62 6.11 4.36 -7.53
C LEU A 62 5.44 5.36 -8.46
N ALA A 63 4.17 5.17 -8.72
CA ALA A 63 3.46 5.94 -9.72
C ALA A 63 1.96 6.00 -9.39
N ASP A 64 1.33 7.16 -9.62
CA ASP A 64 -0.11 7.38 -9.61
C ASP A 64 -0.59 8.07 -10.91
N GLY A 65 -1.86 7.86 -11.27
CA GLY A 65 -2.49 8.41 -12.47
C GLY A 65 -4.01 8.20 -12.44
N ASP A 66 -4.73 8.73 -13.41
CA ASP A 66 -6.19 8.81 -13.40
C ASP A 66 -6.84 8.24 -14.67
N GLU A 67 -8.15 8.43 -14.82
CA GLU A 67 -8.93 7.96 -15.99
C GLU A 67 -8.47 8.59 -17.32
N TYR A 68 -7.77 9.72 -17.27
CA TYR A 68 -7.20 10.42 -18.44
C TYR A 68 -5.81 9.90 -18.80
N GLY A 69 -5.22 9.06 -17.95
CA GLY A 69 -4.07 8.24 -18.26
C GLY A 69 -2.95 8.37 -17.24
N PHE A 70 -1.77 7.98 -17.70
CA PHE A 70 -0.60 7.78 -16.87
C PHE A 70 0.61 8.39 -17.57
N ASP A 71 1.35 9.27 -16.90
CA ASP A 71 2.61 9.79 -17.45
C ASP A 71 3.63 8.66 -17.53
N THR A 72 4.47 8.67 -18.57
CA THR A 72 5.52 7.65 -18.68
C THR A 72 6.51 7.81 -17.54
N GLU A 73 6.45 6.89 -16.58
CA GLU A 73 7.33 6.81 -15.42
C GLU A 73 8.35 5.69 -15.60
N MET A 74 9.60 5.97 -15.23
CA MET A 74 10.71 5.02 -15.35
C MET A 74 11.38 4.88 -13.98
N PHE A 75 11.59 3.65 -13.55
CA PHE A 75 12.24 3.32 -12.29
C PHE A 75 13.39 2.36 -12.56
N ASP A 76 14.56 2.66 -12.02
CA ASP A 76 15.65 1.70 -12.04
C ASP A 76 15.37 0.58 -11.04
N VAL A 77 15.85 -0.62 -11.33
CA VAL A 77 15.74 -1.77 -10.41
C VAL A 77 16.37 -1.44 -9.05
N SER A 78 17.44 -0.64 -9.04
CA SER A 78 18.07 -0.15 -7.82
C SER A 78 17.16 0.73 -6.96
N ASP A 79 16.26 1.51 -7.57
CA ASP A 79 15.33 2.35 -6.83
C ASP A 79 14.29 1.50 -6.11
N ILE A 80 13.82 0.43 -6.78
CA ILE A 80 12.90 -0.55 -6.22
C ILE A 80 13.55 -1.29 -5.03
N GLU A 81 14.81 -1.71 -5.18
CA GLU A 81 15.57 -2.35 -4.11
C GLU A 81 15.75 -1.43 -2.90
N GLN A 82 16.07 -0.14 -3.11
CA GLN A 82 16.16 0.85 -2.05
C GLN A 82 14.82 1.07 -1.34
N CYS A 83 13.71 1.10 -2.09
CA CYS A 83 12.37 1.22 -1.53
C CYS A 83 12.00 0.02 -0.66
N SER A 84 12.43 -1.19 -1.02
CA SER A 84 12.13 -2.41 -0.25
C SER A 84 12.59 -2.31 1.22
N GLY A 85 13.73 -1.67 1.48
CA GLY A 85 14.26 -1.46 2.82
C GLY A 85 13.38 -0.53 3.65
N LYS A 86 12.86 0.54 3.02
CA LYS A 86 11.94 1.49 3.67
C LYS A 86 10.60 0.83 3.98
N VAL A 87 9.98 0.17 3.00
CA VAL A 87 8.68 -0.51 3.17
C VAL A 87 8.78 -1.61 4.21
N LYS A 88 9.89 -2.38 4.21
CA LYS A 88 10.13 -3.38 5.26
C LYS A 88 10.25 -2.76 6.66
N SER A 89 10.91 -1.61 6.78
CA SER A 89 11.07 -0.94 8.06
C SER A 89 9.73 -0.45 8.61
N GLU A 90 8.87 0.12 7.76
CA GLU A 90 7.51 0.53 8.16
C GLU A 90 6.63 -0.67 8.48
N LEU A 91 6.72 -1.77 7.72
CA LEU A 91 6.01 -3.02 8.05
C LEU A 91 6.37 -3.52 9.45
N VAL A 92 7.65 -3.48 9.84
CA VAL A 92 8.10 -3.87 11.18
C VAL A 92 7.50 -2.96 12.27
N LYS A 93 7.39 -1.65 12.03
CA LYS A 93 6.73 -0.73 12.98
C LYS A 93 5.24 -1.04 13.13
N LEU A 94 4.54 -1.24 12.02
CA LEU A 94 3.13 -1.62 12.02
C LEU A 94 2.90 -2.95 12.75
N GLN A 95 3.82 -3.89 12.58
CA GLN A 95 3.86 -5.12 13.35
C GLN A 95 4.07 -4.85 14.85
N GLU A 96 5.03 -4.02 15.24
CA GLU A 96 5.30 -3.64 16.64
C GLU A 96 4.12 -2.99 17.35
N MET A 97 3.36 -2.17 16.63
CA MET A 97 2.11 -1.59 17.10
C MET A 97 0.97 -2.63 17.19
N GLY A 98 1.16 -3.79 16.57
CA GLY A 98 0.19 -4.87 16.47
C GLY A 98 -0.91 -4.58 15.47
N ILE A 99 -0.66 -3.73 14.48
CA ILE A 99 -1.59 -3.40 13.38
C ILE A 99 -1.58 -4.53 12.33
N ILE A 100 -0.39 -5.05 12.03
CA ILE A 100 -0.18 -6.22 11.18
C ILE A 100 0.38 -7.37 12.03
N THR A 101 0.06 -8.60 11.67
CA THR A 101 0.51 -9.78 12.41
C THR A 101 2.04 -9.94 12.45
N LYS A 102 2.54 -10.42 13.59
CA LYS A 102 3.93 -10.86 13.82
C LYS A 102 4.08 -12.37 13.76
N ASP A 103 3.10 -13.08 13.19
CA ASP A 103 3.15 -14.54 13.11
C ASP A 103 4.49 -14.98 12.49
N PRO A 104 5.21 -15.96 13.07
CA PRO A 104 6.47 -16.45 12.50
C PRO A 104 6.35 -17.01 11.08
N HIS A 105 5.15 -17.42 10.65
CA HIS A 105 4.85 -17.89 9.30
C HIS A 105 4.44 -16.76 8.35
N PHE A 106 4.27 -15.53 8.85
CA PHE A 106 4.07 -14.35 8.01
C PHE A 106 5.38 -14.00 7.30
N ASN A 107 5.45 -14.39 6.03
CA ASN A 107 6.59 -14.15 5.16
C ASN A 107 6.12 -13.55 3.83
N PRO A 108 5.65 -12.29 3.83
CA PRO A 108 5.15 -11.65 2.63
C PRO A 108 6.30 -11.45 1.65
N VAL A 109 6.01 -11.67 0.37
CA VAL A 109 6.99 -11.48 -0.71
C VAL A 109 6.87 -10.05 -1.24
N PHE A 110 8.00 -9.35 -1.31
CA PHE A 110 8.05 -8.01 -1.91
C PHE A 110 7.83 -8.10 -3.42
N LYS A 111 6.91 -7.29 -3.95
CA LYS A 111 6.45 -7.33 -5.35
C LYS A 111 6.23 -5.92 -5.87
N ILE A 112 6.18 -5.81 -7.20
CA ILE A 112 5.51 -4.69 -7.85
C ILE A 112 4.04 -5.08 -8.01
N ILE A 113 3.13 -4.22 -7.56
CA ILE A 113 1.69 -4.44 -7.59
C ILE A 113 1.08 -3.28 -8.38
N VAL A 114 0.20 -3.60 -9.32
CA VAL A 114 -0.50 -2.65 -10.18
C VAL A 114 -1.99 -2.88 -10.01
N PHE A 115 -2.74 -1.83 -9.73
CA PHE A 115 -4.18 -1.92 -9.53
C PHE A 115 -4.89 -0.62 -9.92
N GLU A 116 -6.18 -0.75 -10.17
CA GLU A 116 -7.12 0.34 -10.40
C GLU A 116 -7.90 0.58 -9.10
N GLU A 117 -7.94 1.84 -8.66
CA GLU A 117 -8.78 2.30 -7.57
C GLU A 117 -10.01 3.06 -8.10
N CYS A 118 -11.20 2.45 -8.06
CA CYS A 118 -12.45 3.12 -8.40
C CYS A 118 -13.07 3.77 -7.16
N ARG A 119 -13.06 5.10 -7.07
CA ARG A 119 -13.74 5.85 -5.98
C ARG A 119 -15.01 6.55 -6.44
#